data_AF-A0A645DJL5-F1
#
_entry.id   AF-A0A645DJL5-F1
#
_cell.length_a   1.000
_cell.length_b   1.000
_cell.length_c   1.000
_cell.angle_alpha   90.00
_cell.angle_beta   90.00
_cell.angle_gamma   90.00
#
_symmetry.space_group_name_H-M   'P 1'
#
loop_
_entity.id
_entity.type
_entity.pdbx_description
1 polymer ?
#
loop_
_entity_poly.entity_id
_entity_poly.type
_entity_poly.pdbx_seq_one_letter_code
_entity_poly.pdbx_strand_id
1 'polypeptide(L)'
;MEFKRGRTKEDDVDRVQLCAQAFCLEEMFGVQVVVGQLYYLQEHRRTTVDIDGLLRAKTMELVARVRQLHSLGITPPALYGRRKCDRCSLFELCMPKSAGSGGKRVDRFVQSQMRAAREECGR
;
A
#
# COMPACT_ATOMS: atom_id res chain seq x y z
N MET A 1 16.88 10.06 10.89
CA MET A 1 15.95 11.12 10.41
C MET A 1 15.43 10.69 9.06
N GLU A 2 14.14 10.88 8.81
CA GLU A 2 13.45 10.51 7.56
C GLU A 2 12.81 11.75 6.93
N PHE A 3 13.01 11.94 5.62
CA PHE A 3 12.55 13.12 4.88
C PHE A 3 11.33 12.78 4.02
N LYS A 4 10.27 13.59 4.14
CA LYS A 4 9.01 13.40 3.41
C LYS A 4 8.69 14.59 2.51
N ARG A 5 8.36 14.29 1.25
CA ARG A 5 7.73 15.25 0.34
C ARG A 5 6.23 15.28 0.63
N GLY A 6 5.69 16.46 0.91
CA GLY A 6 4.27 16.66 1.23
C GLY A 6 4.04 17.09 2.68
N ARG A 7 2.78 17.04 3.10
CA ARG A 7 2.30 17.32 4.46
C ARG A 7 2.35 16.08 5.34
N THR A 8 2.25 16.30 6.64
CA THR A 8 2.07 15.23 7.62
C THR A 8 0.84 14.36 7.27
N LYS A 9 0.99 13.04 7.37
CA LYS A 9 -0.11 12.08 7.17
C LYS A 9 -0.82 11.80 8.49
N GLU A 10 -2.11 11.53 8.42
CA GLU A 10 -2.92 11.13 9.58
C GLU A 10 -2.64 9.69 10.03
N ASP A 11 -2.20 8.82 9.11
CA ASP A 11 -1.89 7.44 9.40
C ASP A 11 -0.42 7.21 9.79
N ASP A 12 -0.16 6.10 10.47
CA ASP A 12 1.16 5.79 11.01
C ASP A 12 2.19 5.33 9.95
N VAL A 13 1.90 5.45 8.65
CA VAL A 13 2.74 4.83 7.61
C VAL A 13 4.17 5.35 7.64
N ASP A 14 4.33 6.66 7.88
CA ASP A 14 5.64 7.31 7.95
C ASP A 14 6.36 6.97 9.27
N ARG A 15 5.62 6.74 10.37
CA ARG A 15 6.16 6.31 11.66
C ARG A 15 6.64 4.85 11.60
N VAL A 16 5.85 3.97 10.98
CA VAL A 16 6.21 2.57 10.75
C VAL A 16 7.45 2.49 9.87
N GLN A 17 7.53 3.29 8.80
CA GLN A 17 8.73 3.31 7.95
C GLN A 17 9.97 3.77 8.73
N LEU A 18 9.84 4.81 9.55
CA LEU A 18 10.93 5.28 10.41
C LEU A 18 11.35 4.23 11.45
N CYS A 19 10.41 3.49 12.03
CA CYS A 19 10.69 2.38 12.93
C CYS A 19 11.40 1.22 12.22
N ALA A 20 11.00 0.89 10.99
CA ALA A 20 11.66 -0.15 10.21
C ALA A 20 13.12 0.26 9.89
N GLN A 21 13.37 1.53 9.59
CA GLN A 21 14.72 2.06 9.44
C GLN A 21 15.53 1.93 10.74
N ALA A 22 14.92 2.21 11.90
CA ALA A 22 15.55 2.01 13.20
C ALA A 22 15.99 0.55 13.37
N PHE A 23 15.11 -0.44 13.11
CA PHE A 23 15.49 -1.86 13.19
C PHE A 23 16.73 -2.18 12.36
N CYS A 24 16.83 -1.67 11.12
CA CYS A 24 18.01 -1.88 10.30
C CYS A 24 19.28 -1.30 10.94
N LEU A 25 19.21 -0.10 11.52
CA LEU A 25 20.36 0.51 12.20
C LEU A 25 20.74 -0.24 13.48
N GLU A 26 19.75 -0.70 14.25
CA GLU A 26 19.99 -1.49 15.46
C GLU A 26 20.68 -2.82 15.12
N GLU A 27 20.26 -3.50 14.05
CA GLU A 27 20.88 -4.73 13.55
C GLU A 27 22.31 -4.48 13.05
N MET A 28 22.51 -3.42 12.27
CA MET A 28 23.82 -3.10 11.68
C MET A 28 24.87 -2.68 12.72
N PHE A 29 24.46 -1.95 13.75
CA PHE A 29 25.39 -1.27 14.65
C PHE A 29 25.33 -1.78 16.10
N GLY A 30 24.41 -2.69 16.43
CA GLY A 30 24.25 -3.22 17.79
C GLY A 30 23.83 -2.18 18.82
N VAL A 31 23.17 -1.11 18.38
CA VAL A 31 22.69 -0.01 19.24
C VAL A 31 21.18 -0.06 19.38
N GLN A 32 20.64 0.66 20.37
CA GLN A 32 19.20 0.89 20.47
C GLN A 32 18.83 2.31 19.99
N VAL A 33 17.84 2.40 19.11
CA VAL A 33 17.28 3.65 18.60
C VAL A 33 15.91 3.87 19.24
N VAL A 34 15.86 4.75 20.24
CA VAL A 34 14.64 5.04 21.01
C VAL A 34 13.81 6.19 20.45
N VAL A 35 14.41 7.04 19.61
CA VAL A 35 13.77 8.22 19.03
C VAL A 35 14.18 8.37 17.57
N GLY A 36 13.21 8.71 16.72
CA GLY A 36 13.43 9.14 15.35
C GLY A 36 12.87 10.54 15.08
N GLN A 37 13.16 11.07 13.90
CA GLN A 37 12.62 12.36 13.45
C GLN A 37 12.09 12.25 12.03
N LEU A 38 10.88 12.76 11.83
CA LEU A 38 10.28 13.02 10.52
C LEU A 38 10.45 14.49 10.16
N TYR A 39 10.84 14.77 8.92
CA TYR A 39 10.87 16.14 8.40
C TYR A 39 10.03 16.24 7.13
N TYR A 40 8.97 17.04 7.19
CA TYR A 40 8.07 17.28 6.07
C TYR A 40 8.46 18.56 5.34
N LEU A 41 8.83 18.43 4.05
CA LEU A 41 9.38 19.53 3.26
C LEU A 41 8.39 20.68 3.06
N GLN A 42 7.07 20.44 3.05
CA GLN A 42 6.09 21.52 2.89
C GLN A 42 5.85 22.32 4.18
N GLU A 43 6.01 21.69 5.34
CA GLU A 43 5.80 22.32 6.64
C GLU A 43 7.10 22.87 7.23
N HIS A 44 8.25 22.49 6.64
CA HIS A 44 9.60 22.78 7.12
C HIS A 44 9.80 22.46 8.61
N ARG A 45 9.04 21.49 9.12
CA ARG A 45 8.95 21.16 10.54
C ARG A 45 9.45 19.75 10.80
N ARG A 46 10.22 19.62 11.88
CA ARG A 46 10.61 18.33 12.46
C ARG A 46 9.55 17.86 13.44
N THR A 47 9.17 16.61 13.33
CA THR A 47 8.33 15.90 14.29
C THR A 47 9.15 14.79 14.91
N THR A 48 9.32 14.87 16.23
CA THR A 48 9.94 13.80 17.02
C THR A 48 8.98 12.63 17.12
N VAL A 49 9.48 11.42 16.95
CA VAL A 49 8.72 10.18 17.05
C VAL A 49 9.43 9.25 18.01
N ASP A 50 8.78 8.89 19.11
CA ASP A 50 9.27 7.85 20.01
C ASP A 50 9.10 6.48 19.34
N ILE A 51 10.17 5.68 19.38
CA ILE A 51 10.21 4.31 18.84
C ILE A 51 9.86 3.34 19.97
N ASP A 52 8.64 3.50 20.47
CA ASP A 52 8.10 2.75 21.61
C ASP A 52 7.72 1.31 21.27
N GLY A 53 7.33 0.55 22.30
CA GLY A 53 6.94 -0.85 22.13
C GLY A 53 5.73 -1.05 21.22
N LEU A 54 4.78 -0.13 21.20
CA LEU A 54 3.58 -0.23 20.36
C LEU A 54 3.92 -0.04 18.88
N LEU A 55 4.72 0.97 18.57
CA LEU A 55 5.18 1.23 17.21
C LEU A 55 6.06 0.09 16.70
N ARG A 56 6.93 -0.46 17.55
CA ARG A 56 7.76 -1.63 17.24
C ARG A 56 6.91 -2.86 16.94
N ALA A 57 5.93 -3.16 17.79
CA ALA A 57 5.04 -4.30 17.61
C ALA A 57 4.26 -4.19 16.29
N LYS A 58 3.65 -3.02 16.02
CA LYS A 58 2.94 -2.74 14.77
C LYS A 58 3.84 -2.88 13.54
N THR A 59 5.07 -2.40 13.63
CA THR A 59 6.05 -2.50 12.54
C THR A 59 6.42 -3.96 12.28
N MET A 60 6.67 -4.74 13.34
CA MET A 60 6.98 -6.17 13.23
C MET A 60 5.80 -6.98 12.65
N GLU A 61 4.57 -6.67 13.06
CA GLU A 61 3.37 -7.29 12.50
C GLU A 61 3.26 -7.05 10.99
N LEU A 62 3.48 -5.80 10.55
CA LEU A 62 3.45 -5.45 9.13
C LEU A 62 4.56 -6.14 8.34
N VAL A 63 5.78 -6.23 8.89
CA VAL A 63 6.90 -6.97 8.28
C VAL A 63 6.53 -8.44 8.12
N ALA A 64 5.97 -9.08 9.17
CA ALA A 64 5.54 -10.47 9.11
C ALA A 64 4.46 -10.70 8.04
N ARG A 65 3.47 -9.80 7.98
CA ARG A 65 2.40 -9.86 6.98
C ARG A 65 2.91 -9.71 5.54
N VAL A 66 3.85 -8.79 5.30
CA VAL A 66 4.46 -8.61 3.98
C VAL A 66 5.25 -9.86 3.58
N ARG A 67 6.05 -10.43 4.49
CA ARG A 67 6.78 -11.68 4.25
C ARG A 67 5.84 -12.85 3.94
N GLN A 68 4.72 -12.95 4.67
CA GLN A 68 3.69 -13.97 4.42
C GLN A 68 3.06 -13.82 3.03
N LEU A 69 2.69 -12.60 2.63
CA LEU A 69 2.13 -12.35 1.29
C LEU A 69 3.13 -12.71 0.19
N HIS A 70 4.40 -12.39 0.42
CA HIS A 70 5.47 -12.72 -0.52
C HIS A 70 5.69 -14.23 -0.63
N SER A 71 5.75 -14.95 0.49
CA SER A 71 5.99 -16.40 0.49
C SER A 71 4.83 -17.21 -0.11
N LEU A 72 3.59 -16.74 0.06
CA LEU A 72 2.42 -17.37 -0.56
C LEU A 72 2.41 -17.23 -2.09
N GLY A 73 3.06 -16.19 -2.63
CA GLY A 73 3.03 -15.90 -4.07
C GLY A 73 1.64 -15.52 -4.61
N ILE A 74 0.66 -15.30 -3.73
CA ILE A 74 -0.71 -14.94 -4.09
C ILE A 74 -0.89 -13.45 -3.86
N THR A 75 -1.08 -12.70 -4.95
CA THR A 75 -1.44 -11.28 -4.89
C THR A 75 -2.86 -11.13 -4.34
N PRO A 76 -3.09 -10.35 -3.26
CA PRO A 76 -4.43 -10.12 -2.74
C PRO A 76 -5.37 -9.50 -3.78
N PRO A 77 -6.70 -9.75 -3.70
CA PRO A 77 -7.67 -9.12 -4.59
C PRO A 77 -7.56 -7.60 -4.57
N ALA A 78 -7.64 -6.99 -5.74
CA ALA A 78 -7.62 -5.56 -5.87
C ALA A 78 -8.86 -4.93 -5.21
N LEU A 79 -8.64 -3.97 -4.31
CA LEU A 79 -9.70 -3.15 -3.71
C LEU A 79 -9.58 -1.73 -4.27
N TYR A 80 -10.53 -1.33 -5.10
CA TYR A 80 -10.53 0.03 -5.65
C TYR A 80 -10.82 1.06 -4.56
N GLY A 81 -9.86 1.95 -4.33
CA GLY A 81 -10.01 3.11 -3.47
C GLY A 81 -9.52 4.35 -4.19
N ARG A 82 -10.43 5.26 -4.57
CA ARG A 82 -10.16 6.46 -5.39
C ARG A 82 -8.88 7.20 -4.99
N ARG A 83 -8.69 7.50 -3.70
CA ARG A 83 -7.50 8.23 -3.19
C ARG A 83 -6.17 7.51 -3.43
N LYS A 84 -6.17 6.17 -3.40
CA LYS A 84 -4.98 5.33 -3.55
C LYS A 84 -4.78 4.92 -5.01
N CYS A 85 -5.83 4.44 -5.67
CA CYS A 85 -5.77 3.86 -7.01
C CYS A 85 -5.51 4.91 -8.11
N ASP A 86 -6.18 6.07 -8.08
CA ASP A 86 -6.07 7.07 -9.14
C ASP A 86 -4.66 7.67 -9.28
N ARG A 87 -3.80 7.46 -8.27
CA ARG A 87 -2.40 7.90 -8.24
C ARG A 87 -1.40 6.74 -8.17
N CYS A 88 -1.88 5.50 -8.31
CA CYS A 88 -1.05 4.31 -8.19
C CYS A 88 -0.31 4.07 -9.51
N SER A 89 1.02 3.96 -9.45
CA SER A 89 1.84 3.58 -10.61
C SER A 89 1.52 2.21 -11.18
N LEU A 90 0.85 1.35 -10.40
CA LEU A 90 0.42 0.01 -10.81
C LEU A 90 -1.03 -0.03 -11.31
N PHE A 91 -1.72 1.10 -11.48
CA PHE A 91 -3.15 1.12 -11.80
C PHE A 91 -3.51 0.31 -13.06
N GLU A 92 -2.77 0.52 -14.15
CA GLU A 92 -3.01 -0.18 -15.42
C GLU A 92 -2.69 -1.68 -15.35
N LEU A 93 -1.69 -2.08 -14.55
CA LEU A 93 -1.34 -3.48 -14.36
C LEU A 93 -2.32 -4.20 -13.42
N CYS A 94 -2.73 -3.51 -12.35
CA CYS A 94 -3.64 -4.03 -11.34
C CYS A 94 -5.10 -4.08 -11.86
N MET A 95 -5.47 -3.18 -12.76
CA MET A 95 -6.85 -3.00 -13.27
C MET A 95 -7.92 -3.10 -12.17
N PRO A 96 -7.82 -2.30 -11.08
CA PRO A 96 -8.60 -2.54 -9.87
C PRO A 96 -10.12 -2.40 -10.05
N LYS A 97 -10.58 -1.73 -11.11
CA LYS A 97 -12.00 -1.60 -11.47
C LYS A 97 -12.57 -2.87 -12.12
N SER A 98 -11.71 -3.78 -12.58
CA SER A 98 -12.09 -4.98 -13.34
C SER A 98 -11.59 -6.27 -12.68
N ALA A 99 -10.40 -6.26 -12.08
CA ALA A 99 -9.77 -7.43 -11.46
C ALA A 99 -10.17 -7.66 -9.99
N GLY A 100 -10.83 -6.69 -9.36
CA GLY A 100 -11.27 -6.80 -7.96
C GLY A 100 -12.46 -7.73 -7.78
N SER A 101 -12.84 -7.96 -6.52
CA SER A 101 -13.94 -8.86 -6.11
C SER A 101 -15.32 -8.53 -6.70
N GLY A 102 -15.47 -7.36 -7.33
CA GLY A 102 -16.68 -6.90 -8.01
C GLY A 102 -16.56 -6.82 -9.54
N GLY A 103 -15.50 -7.38 -10.14
CA GLY A 103 -15.30 -7.42 -11.58
C GLY A 103 -16.48 -8.06 -12.32
N LYS A 104 -16.82 -7.54 -13.51
CA LYS A 104 -17.82 -8.19 -14.37
C LYS A 104 -17.33 -9.60 -14.67
N ARG A 105 -18.09 -10.63 -14.26
CA ARG A 105 -17.81 -12.02 -14.64
C ARG A 105 -17.64 -12.08 -16.16
N VAL A 106 -16.48 -12.57 -16.60
CA VAL A 106 -16.13 -12.65 -18.03
C VAL A 106 -17.25 -13.35 -18.81
N ASP A 107 -17.81 -14.43 -18.25
CA ASP A 107 -18.95 -15.15 -18.83
C ASP A 107 -20.13 -14.23 -19.17
N ARG A 108 -20.50 -13.33 -18.26
CA ARG A 108 -21.64 -12.41 -18.43
C ARG A 108 -21.33 -11.36 -19.50
N PHE A 109 -20.10 -10.86 -19.54
CA PHE A 109 -19.66 -9.94 -20.58
C PHE A 109 -19.67 -10.60 -21.96
N VAL A 110 -19.09 -11.80 -22.09
CA VAL A 110 -19.07 -12.55 -23.36
C VAL A 110 -20.50 -12.82 -23.83
N GLN A 111 -21.39 -13.28 -22.95
CA GLN A 111 -22.79 -13.51 -23.30
C GLN A 111 -23.51 -12.23 -23.74
N SER A 112 -23.24 -11.07 -23.12
CA SER A 112 -23.86 -9.81 -23.55
C SER A 112 -23.37 -9.36 -24.92
N GLN A 113 -22.06 -9.50 -25.19
CA GLN A 113 -21.48 -9.16 -26.49
C GLN A 113 -22.01 -10.09 -27.60
N MET A 114 -22.14 -11.39 -27.33
CA MET A 114 -22.73 -12.34 -28.28
C MET A 114 -24.20 -12.05 -28.59
N ARG A 115 -24.98 -11.55 -27.62
CA ARG A 115 -26.38 -11.13 -27.86
C ARG A 115 -26.42 -9.87 -28.72
N ALA A 116 -25.63 -8.85 -28.38
CA ALA A 116 -25.56 -7.61 -29.15
C ALA A 116 -25.15 -7.86 -30.62
N ALA A 117 -24.12 -8.70 -30.85
CA ALA A 117 -23.68 -9.06 -32.19
C ALA A 117 -24.74 -9.83 -32.99
N ARG A 118 -25.56 -10.66 -32.34
CA ARG A 118 -26.67 -11.36 -32.98
C ARG A 118 -27.81 -10.42 -33.37
N GLU A 119 -28.06 -9.38 -32.57
CA GLU A 119 -29.06 -8.35 -32.87
C GLU A 119 -28.61 -7.43 -34.01
N GLU A 120 -27.31 -7.16 -34.14
CA GLU A 120 -26.74 -6.40 -35.26
C GLU A 120 -26.67 -7.20 -36.56
N CYS A 121 -26.41 -8.52 -36.50
CA CYS A 121 -26.36 -9.38 -37.69
C CYS A 121 -27.75 -9.82 -38.20
N GLY A 122 -28.80 -9.62 -37.39
CA GLY A 122 -30.19 -9.92 -37.73
C GLY A 122 -30.97 -8.76 -38.37
N ARG A 123 -30.31 -7.62 -38.63
CA ARG A 123 -30.78 -6.53 -39.50
C ARG A 123 -30.06 -6.59 -40.83
#